data_AF-A0A2C5ZEQ5-F1
#
_entry.id   AF-A0A2C5ZEQ5-F1
#
_cell.length_a   1.000
_cell.length_b   1.000
_cell.length_c   1.000
_cell.angle_alpha   90.00
_cell.angle_beta   90.00
_cell.angle_gamma   90.00
#
_symmetry.space_group_name_H-M   'P 1'
#
loop_
_entity.id
_entity.type
_entity.pdbx_description
1 polymer ?
#
loop_
_entity_poly.entity_id
_entity_poly.type
_entity_poly.pdbx_seq_one_letter_code
_entity_poly.pdbx_strand_id
1 'polypeptide(L)'
;MARLQTLLVISWAAQAYSTSPIIGVNTFIPQWLIEVFPGQPYQLLNGTIQEVERKAMELNPRWHEYYIANSTRQHEQQKMTRRYFSSCTKFPVKSLNCKNNPQNWRPANVGYIFDGIHWLMGREGIPQSQPGPGTCGRVSCSYSSAIWWCNDDSGPKSLNSFTEIARGANCILDSCPHIPGGQHRFYTWGQVFHPDNWNVIVREDKHNC
;
A
#
# COMPACT_ATOMS: atom_id res chain seq x y z
N MET A 1 32.27 -37.33 -23.33
CA MET A 1 31.36 -36.96 -22.22
C MET A 1 31.65 -35.52 -21.81
N ALA A 2 30.91 -34.56 -22.34
CA ALA A 2 31.02 -33.15 -21.95
C ALA A 2 29.95 -32.84 -20.90
N ARG A 3 30.36 -32.45 -19.70
CA ARG A 3 29.44 -32.02 -18.63
C ARG A 3 29.06 -30.56 -18.88
N LEU A 4 27.79 -30.31 -19.21
CA LEU A 4 27.21 -28.97 -19.15
C LEU A 4 27.25 -28.49 -17.69
N GLN A 5 28.01 -27.43 -17.42
CA GLN A 5 27.91 -26.69 -16.16
C GLN A 5 26.85 -25.60 -16.34
N THR A 6 25.70 -25.79 -15.71
CA THR A 6 24.64 -24.79 -15.65
C THR A 6 25.10 -23.66 -14.72
N LEU A 7 25.48 -22.51 -15.28
CA LEU A 7 25.77 -21.31 -14.51
C LEU A 7 24.45 -20.74 -13.96
N LEU A 8 24.24 -20.87 -12.65
CA LEU A 8 23.19 -20.14 -11.92
C LEU A 8 23.60 -18.67 -11.86
N VAL A 9 22.98 -17.84 -12.70
CA VAL A 9 23.11 -16.38 -12.61
C VAL A 9 22.24 -15.90 -11.45
N ILE A 10 22.83 -15.73 -10.28
CA ILE A 10 22.17 -15.09 -9.14
C ILE A 10 22.20 -13.59 -9.41
N SER A 11 21.09 -13.06 -9.94
CA SER A 11 20.90 -11.62 -10.13
C SER A 11 20.70 -10.96 -8.76
N TRP A 12 21.72 -10.23 -8.30
CA TRP A 12 21.58 -9.34 -7.15
C TRP A 12 20.92 -8.05 -7.64
N ALA A 13 19.59 -7.93 -7.44
CA ALA A 13 18.94 -6.65 -7.63
C ALA A 13 19.52 -5.67 -6.60
N ALA A 14 20.15 -4.58 -7.07
CA ALA A 14 20.64 -3.53 -6.19
C ALA A 14 19.48 -2.94 -5.38
N GLN A 15 19.52 -3.03 -4.05
CA GLN A 15 18.56 -2.35 -3.18
C GLN A 15 18.69 -0.83 -3.36
N ALA A 16 17.69 -0.21 -3.99
CA ALA A 16 17.52 1.23 -3.95
C ALA A 16 16.97 1.63 -2.57
N TYR A 17 17.85 2.07 -1.67
CA TYR A 17 17.44 2.67 -0.39
C TYR A 17 16.99 4.12 -0.64
N SER A 18 15.71 4.41 -0.40
CA SER A 18 15.19 5.77 -0.43
C SER A 18 15.44 6.44 0.93
N THR A 19 15.81 7.73 0.96
CA THR A 19 15.97 8.49 2.20
C THR A 19 14.67 8.42 3.01
N SER A 20 14.73 7.72 4.15
CA SER A 20 13.55 7.27 4.88
C SER A 20 12.77 8.43 5.53
N PRO A 21 11.50 8.66 5.17
CA PRO A 21 10.65 9.67 5.83
C PRO A 21 10.09 9.18 7.19
N ILE A 22 10.29 7.92 7.55
CA ILE A 22 9.98 7.36 8.87
C ILE A 22 11.32 7.18 9.61
N ILE A 23 11.47 7.84 10.76
CA ILE A 23 12.74 7.83 11.49
C ILE A 23 13.00 6.42 12.04
N GLY A 24 14.18 5.87 11.75
CA GLY A 24 14.64 4.59 12.30
C GLY A 24 14.13 3.33 11.60
N VAL A 25 13.52 3.44 10.42
CA VAL A 25 13.12 2.27 9.60
C VAL A 25 13.88 2.25 8.28
N ASN A 26 14.17 1.04 7.79
CA ASN A 26 14.62 0.84 6.41
C ASN A 26 13.42 1.04 5.48
N THR A 27 13.66 1.56 4.26
CA THR A 27 12.59 1.69 3.26
C THR A 27 12.84 0.79 2.06
N PHE A 28 11.76 0.40 1.39
CA PHE A 28 11.81 -0.26 0.09
C PHE A 28 10.77 0.35 -0.86
N ILE A 29 11.01 0.20 -2.16
CA ILE A 29 10.04 0.56 -3.19
C ILE A 29 9.09 -0.64 -3.38
N PRO A 30 7.78 -0.49 -3.15
CA PRO A 30 6.84 -1.59 -3.36
C PRO A 30 6.83 -2.05 -4.81
N GLN A 31 6.66 -3.36 -4.98
CA GLN A 31 6.60 -4.03 -6.27
C GLN A 31 5.20 -4.57 -6.52
N TRP A 32 4.76 -4.46 -7.78
CA TRP A 32 3.41 -4.74 -8.22
C TRP A 32 3.46 -5.65 -9.44
N LEU A 33 2.92 -6.85 -9.32
CA LEU A 33 2.62 -7.69 -10.48
C LEU A 33 1.23 -7.33 -10.99
N ILE A 34 1.14 -6.60 -12.09
CA ILE A 34 -0.12 -6.02 -12.60
C ILE A 34 -0.34 -6.37 -14.07
N GLU A 35 -1.60 -6.65 -14.42
CA GLU A 35 -2.00 -6.88 -15.80
C GLU A 35 -2.14 -5.54 -16.53
N VAL A 36 -1.18 -5.21 -17.40
CA VAL A 36 -1.18 -3.94 -18.15
C VAL A 36 -1.98 -4.05 -19.45
N PHE A 37 -2.09 -5.25 -20.02
CA PHE A 37 -2.84 -5.50 -21.26
C PHE A 37 -3.78 -6.69 -21.04
N PRO A 38 -5.07 -6.58 -21.39
CA PRO A 38 -6.03 -7.66 -21.13
C PRO A 38 -5.62 -9.00 -21.73
N GLY A 39 -5.62 -10.05 -20.91
CA GLY A 39 -5.25 -11.41 -21.25
C GLY A 39 -3.74 -11.65 -21.44
N GLN A 40 -2.88 -10.68 -21.11
CA GLN A 40 -1.43 -10.81 -21.26
C GLN A 40 -0.76 -11.13 -19.92
N PRO A 41 0.49 -11.63 -19.92
CA PRO A 41 1.24 -11.86 -18.69
C PRO A 41 1.35 -10.59 -17.82
N TYR A 42 1.29 -10.78 -16.50
CA TYR A 42 1.51 -9.70 -15.53
C TYR A 42 2.89 -9.06 -15.71
N GLN A 43 2.95 -7.75 -15.59
CA GLN A 43 4.19 -6.96 -15.62
C GLN A 43 4.55 -6.50 -14.21
N LEU A 44 5.85 -6.50 -13.92
CA LEU A 44 6.39 -6.01 -12.66
C LEU A 44 6.59 -4.48 -12.74
N LEU A 45 5.76 -3.72 -12.03
CA LEU A 45 5.90 -2.27 -11.88
C LEU A 45 6.30 -1.92 -10.44
N ASN A 46 7.10 -0.87 -10.28
CA ASN A 46 7.62 -0.43 -8.98
C ASN A 46 7.13 0.98 -8.66
N GLY A 47 6.75 1.21 -7.41
CA GLY A 47 6.36 2.53 -6.90
C GLY A 47 5.15 2.50 -5.97
N THR A 48 4.61 3.69 -5.70
CA THR A 48 3.27 3.85 -5.12
C THR A 48 2.21 3.43 -6.13
N ILE A 49 0.97 3.22 -5.67
CA ILE A 49 -0.16 2.93 -6.57
C ILE A 49 -0.35 4.03 -7.64
N GLN A 50 -0.15 5.31 -7.29
CA GLN A 50 -0.23 6.41 -8.25
C GLN A 50 0.86 6.33 -9.33
N GLU A 51 2.08 5.95 -8.96
CA GLU A 51 3.19 5.78 -9.92
C GLU A 51 2.99 4.56 -10.82
N VAL A 52 2.47 3.47 -10.27
CA VAL A 52 2.15 2.24 -10.99
C VAL A 52 1.02 2.49 -11.99
N GLU A 53 -0.03 3.18 -11.56
CA GLU A 53 -1.16 3.57 -12.41
C GLU A 53 -0.70 4.46 -13.57
N ARG A 54 0.12 5.48 -13.30
CA ARG A 54 0.69 6.34 -14.34
C ARG A 54 1.49 5.53 -15.36
N LYS A 55 2.39 4.64 -14.91
CA LYS A 55 3.19 3.78 -15.79
C LYS A 55 2.30 2.81 -16.59
N ALA A 56 1.27 2.24 -15.98
CA ALA A 56 0.33 1.36 -16.68
C ALA A 56 -0.42 2.11 -17.79
N MET A 57 -0.86 3.35 -17.55
CA MET A 57 -1.49 4.20 -18.56
C MET A 57 -0.53 4.65 -19.67
N GLU A 58 0.74 4.91 -19.34
CA GLU A 58 1.77 5.24 -20.35
C GLU A 58 1.98 4.08 -21.32
N LEU A 59 1.93 2.84 -20.82
CA LEU A 59 2.05 1.62 -21.62
C LEU A 59 0.75 1.28 -22.36
N ASN A 60 -0.39 1.47 -21.71
CA ASN A 60 -1.72 1.21 -22.26
C ASN A 60 -2.66 2.39 -21.92
N PRO A 61 -2.84 3.37 -22.81
CA PRO A 61 -3.70 4.53 -22.56
C PRO A 61 -5.17 4.18 -22.26
N ARG A 62 -5.62 2.98 -22.61
CA ARG A 62 -6.98 2.47 -22.33
C ARG A 62 -7.04 1.60 -21.07
N TRP A 63 -5.97 1.55 -20.28
CA TRP A 63 -5.88 0.68 -19.10
C TRP A 63 -7.06 0.89 -18.13
N HIS A 64 -7.43 2.14 -17.86
CA HIS A 64 -8.60 2.45 -17.03
C HIS A 64 -9.91 1.91 -17.57
N GLU A 65 -10.11 1.84 -18.88
CA GLU A 65 -11.34 1.31 -19.45
C GLU A 65 -11.51 -0.18 -19.15
N TYR A 66 -10.40 -0.93 -19.10
CA TYR A 66 -10.42 -2.35 -18.80
C TYR A 66 -10.47 -2.65 -17.29
N TYR A 67 -9.75 -1.86 -16.48
CA TYR A 67 -9.50 -2.22 -15.08
C TYR A 67 -10.08 -1.25 -14.07
N ILE A 68 -10.41 0.00 -14.46
CA ILE A 68 -11.14 0.94 -13.59
C ILE A 68 -12.61 0.94 -13.91
N ALA A 69 -13.03 1.08 -15.17
CA ALA A 69 -14.44 1.11 -15.50
C ALA A 69 -15.15 -0.22 -15.15
N ASN A 70 -14.47 -1.36 -15.25
CA ASN A 70 -15.00 -2.65 -14.79
C ASN A 70 -15.04 -2.77 -13.26
N SER A 71 -14.02 -2.24 -12.55
CA SER A 71 -14.05 -2.08 -11.10
C SER A 71 -15.24 -1.20 -10.68
N THR A 72 -15.42 -0.05 -11.32
CA THR A 72 -16.53 0.87 -11.08
C THR A 72 -17.87 0.22 -11.41
N ARG A 73 -18.02 -0.59 -12.47
CA ARG A 73 -19.27 -1.32 -12.77
C ARG A 73 -19.57 -2.43 -11.76
N GLN A 74 -18.57 -3.20 -11.33
CA GLN A 74 -18.75 -4.19 -10.26
C GLN A 74 -19.03 -3.52 -8.90
N HIS A 75 -18.44 -2.33 -8.65
CA HIS A 75 -18.64 -1.52 -7.45
C HIS A 75 -19.97 -0.73 -7.46
N GLU A 76 -20.46 -0.29 -8.62
CA GLU A 76 -21.76 0.38 -8.77
C GLU A 76 -22.92 -0.61 -8.57
N GLN A 77 -22.75 -1.85 -9.02
CA GLN A 77 -23.71 -2.92 -8.82
C GLN A 77 -23.76 -3.39 -7.35
N GLN A 78 -22.69 -3.18 -6.59
CA GLN A 78 -22.63 -3.29 -5.13
C GLN A 78 -22.73 -1.91 -4.48
N LYS A 79 -23.93 -1.29 -4.47
CA LYS A 79 -24.26 -0.03 -3.77
C LYS A 79 -23.23 0.29 -2.66
N MET A 80 -22.20 1.10 -3.00
CA MET A 80 -21.03 1.41 -2.16
C MET A 80 -21.50 2.23 -0.96
N THR A 81 -22.03 1.54 0.03
CA THR A 81 -22.46 2.15 1.29
C THR A 81 -21.24 2.28 2.18
N ARG A 82 -21.21 3.34 2.99
CA ARG A 82 -20.27 3.55 4.10
C ARG A 82 -19.98 2.24 4.87
N ARG A 83 -20.96 1.35 5.00
CA ARG A 83 -20.87 0.01 5.63
C ARG A 83 -19.88 -0.96 4.99
N TYR A 84 -19.66 -0.96 3.68
CA TYR A 84 -18.75 -1.92 3.03
C TYR A 84 -17.28 -1.66 3.41
N PHE A 85 -16.98 -0.40 3.68
CA PHE A 85 -15.69 0.18 4.04
C PHE A 85 -15.61 0.62 5.52
N SER A 86 -16.58 0.28 6.37
CA SER A 86 -16.69 0.81 7.75
C SER A 86 -16.38 -0.24 8.82
N SER A 87 -15.68 -1.31 8.47
CA SER A 87 -15.40 -2.33 9.47
C SER A 87 -13.98 -2.83 9.44
N CYS A 88 -13.21 -2.37 10.42
CA CYS A 88 -11.96 -3.00 10.87
C CYS A 88 -12.10 -4.53 11.09
N THR A 89 -13.32 -5.08 11.25
CA THR A 89 -13.57 -6.53 11.40
C THR A 89 -13.01 -7.40 10.26
N LYS A 90 -12.76 -6.83 9.08
CA LYS A 90 -12.16 -7.56 7.94
C LYS A 90 -10.63 -7.62 7.98
N PHE A 91 -9.99 -6.99 8.96
CA PHE A 91 -8.54 -6.98 9.15
C PHE A 91 -8.19 -7.68 10.48
N PRO A 92 -7.32 -8.71 10.48
CA PRO A 92 -6.85 -9.31 11.72
C PRO A 92 -5.96 -8.30 12.48
N VAL A 93 -6.45 -7.84 13.64
CA VAL A 93 -5.74 -6.86 14.48
C VAL A 93 -5.04 -7.57 15.63
N LYS A 94 -3.70 -7.47 15.68
CA LYS A 94 -2.90 -7.79 16.87
C LYS A 94 -2.91 -6.64 17.86
N SER A 95 -2.70 -5.41 17.37
CA SER A 95 -2.79 -4.18 18.16
C SER A 95 -3.00 -2.98 17.26
N LEU A 96 -3.71 -1.97 17.76
CA LEU A 96 -3.92 -0.69 17.08
C LEU A 96 -3.41 0.44 17.96
N ASN A 97 -2.59 1.32 17.39
CA ASN A 97 -2.07 2.50 18.04
C ASN A 97 -2.56 3.78 17.34
N CYS A 98 -3.37 4.55 18.06
CA CYS A 98 -3.87 5.87 17.64
C CYS A 98 -3.44 7.01 18.59
N LYS A 99 -2.73 6.69 19.68
CA LYS A 99 -2.48 7.62 20.80
C LYS A 99 -1.00 7.82 21.06
N ASN A 100 -0.24 6.74 21.08
CA ASN A 100 1.19 6.79 21.35
C ASN A 100 1.90 7.18 20.05
N ASN A 101 2.34 8.43 19.96
CA ASN A 101 3.01 8.96 18.79
C ASN A 101 4.52 9.16 19.06
N PRO A 102 5.30 8.09 19.29
CA PRO A 102 6.70 8.21 19.70
C PRO A 102 7.57 8.90 18.64
N GLN A 103 7.15 8.88 17.38
CA GLN A 103 7.86 9.48 16.26
C GLN A 103 7.32 10.87 15.87
N ASN A 104 6.42 11.44 16.67
CA ASN A 104 5.79 12.75 16.43
C ASN A 104 5.21 12.91 15.01
N TRP A 105 4.57 11.85 14.50
CA TRP A 105 3.89 11.84 13.22
C TRP A 105 2.79 12.89 13.18
N ARG A 106 2.73 13.60 12.07
CA ARG A 106 1.60 14.48 11.76
C ARG A 106 0.48 13.66 11.12
N PRO A 107 -0.79 14.04 11.34
CA PRO A 107 -1.92 13.32 10.78
C PRO A 107 -2.10 13.61 9.28
N ALA A 108 -2.48 12.58 8.53
CA ALA A 108 -2.82 12.66 7.11
C ALA A 108 -4.29 13.04 6.92
N ASN A 109 -4.62 13.64 5.77
CA ASN A 109 -6.00 13.95 5.43
C ASN A 109 -6.78 12.66 5.13
N VAL A 110 -7.89 12.46 5.83
CA VAL A 110 -8.73 11.26 5.72
C VAL A 110 -9.23 11.02 4.30
N GLY A 111 -9.57 12.07 3.55
CA GLY A 111 -10.07 11.95 2.17
C GLY A 111 -9.03 11.36 1.22
N TYR A 112 -7.79 11.85 1.28
CA TYR A 112 -6.71 11.33 0.42
C TYR A 112 -6.25 9.92 0.83
N ILE A 113 -6.34 9.58 2.12
CA ILE A 113 -6.14 8.20 2.57
C ILE A 113 -7.26 7.30 2.06
N PHE A 114 -8.51 7.75 2.11
CA PHE A 114 -9.65 7.00 1.58
C PHE A 114 -9.51 6.72 0.09
N ASP A 115 -9.11 7.72 -0.71
CA ASP A 115 -8.81 7.54 -2.14
C ASP A 115 -7.71 6.49 -2.32
N GLY A 116 -6.61 6.60 -1.55
CA GLY A 116 -5.54 5.60 -1.55
C GLY A 116 -6.05 4.18 -1.29
N ILE A 117 -6.89 3.98 -0.25
CA ILE A 117 -7.48 2.67 0.06
C ILE A 117 -8.33 2.16 -1.11
N HIS A 118 -9.15 3.02 -1.72
CA HIS A 118 -9.97 2.65 -2.87
C HIS A 118 -9.12 2.13 -4.03
N TRP A 119 -8.01 2.80 -4.34
CA TRP A 119 -7.06 2.35 -5.36
C TRP A 119 -6.37 1.02 -5.00
N LEU A 120 -6.07 0.78 -3.73
CA LEU A 120 -5.43 -0.47 -3.28
C LEU A 120 -6.37 -1.69 -3.30
N MET A 121 -7.68 -1.51 -3.10
CA MET A 121 -8.65 -2.62 -2.99
C MET A 121 -9.07 -3.24 -4.34
N GLY A 122 -8.87 -2.54 -5.44
CA GLY A 122 -9.36 -2.96 -6.76
C GLY A 122 -8.34 -3.67 -7.64
N ARG A 123 -7.15 -4.02 -7.12
CA ARG A 123 -6.00 -4.42 -7.95
C ARG A 123 -5.46 -5.78 -7.60
N GLU A 124 -5.33 -6.59 -8.64
CA GLU A 124 -4.54 -7.82 -8.61
C GLU A 124 -3.05 -7.47 -8.52
N GLY A 125 -2.34 -8.22 -7.69
CA GLY A 125 -0.90 -8.08 -7.49
C GLY A 125 -0.46 -8.63 -6.15
N ILE A 126 0.72 -9.25 -6.13
CA ILE A 126 1.31 -9.87 -4.95
C ILE A 126 2.33 -8.87 -4.37
N PRO A 127 1.97 -8.05 -3.36
CA PRO A 127 2.93 -7.14 -2.74
C PRO A 127 4.07 -7.94 -2.12
N GLN A 128 5.30 -7.53 -2.39
CA GLN A 128 6.51 -8.12 -1.80
C GLN A 128 7.28 -7.07 -0.99
N SER A 129 7.74 -7.47 0.19
CA SER A 129 8.58 -6.66 1.07
C SER A 129 9.98 -7.21 1.17
N GLN A 130 10.91 -6.34 1.56
CA GLN A 130 12.22 -6.75 2.03
C GLN A 130 12.14 -7.31 3.46
N PRO A 131 13.14 -8.11 3.90
CA PRO A 131 13.26 -8.52 5.30
C PRO A 131 13.20 -7.34 6.26
N GLY A 132 12.47 -7.52 7.37
CA GLY A 132 12.44 -6.63 8.52
C GLY A 132 13.54 -6.95 9.55
N PRO A 133 13.37 -6.54 10.81
CA PRO A 133 12.21 -5.83 11.36
C PRO A 133 12.18 -4.35 10.95
N GLY A 134 10.99 -3.75 10.88
CA GLY A 134 10.83 -2.32 10.62
C GLY A 134 11.32 -1.91 9.22
N THR A 135 11.02 -2.70 8.20
CA THR A 135 11.29 -2.33 6.80
C THR A 135 9.99 -1.96 6.11
N CYS A 136 9.87 -0.71 5.65
CA CYS A 136 8.60 -0.11 5.22
C CYS A 136 8.59 0.34 3.75
N GLY A 137 7.51 0.06 3.04
CA GLY A 137 7.26 0.52 1.68
C GLY A 137 6.07 1.46 1.64
N ARG A 138 6.23 2.61 0.98
CA ARG A 138 5.12 3.55 0.79
C ARG A 138 4.25 3.07 -0.35
N VAL A 139 3.05 2.58 -0.04
CA VAL A 139 2.16 1.99 -1.05
C VAL A 139 1.20 2.99 -1.68
N SER A 140 0.92 4.10 -0.98
CA SER A 140 0.10 5.19 -1.50
C SER A 140 0.58 6.51 -0.92
N CYS A 141 0.60 7.55 -1.74
CA CYS A 141 0.82 8.91 -1.27
C CYS A 141 0.12 9.92 -2.18
N SER A 142 -0.67 10.81 -1.60
CA SER A 142 -1.33 11.90 -2.32
C SER A 142 -1.53 13.10 -1.40
N TYR A 143 -1.17 14.30 -1.86
CA TYR A 143 -1.28 15.56 -1.08
C TYR A 143 -0.75 15.41 0.35
N SER A 144 0.48 14.91 0.45
CA SER A 144 1.18 14.60 1.71
C SER A 144 0.48 13.60 2.64
N SER A 145 -0.48 12.82 2.16
CA SER A 145 -1.22 11.81 2.94
C SER A 145 -0.78 10.43 2.49
N ALA A 146 -0.10 9.69 3.37
CA ALA A 146 0.56 8.43 3.00
C ALA A 146 0.00 7.21 3.73
N ILE A 147 -0.01 6.09 3.00
CA ILE A 147 -0.21 4.74 3.53
C ILE A 147 1.11 3.98 3.36
N TRP A 148 1.59 3.41 4.46
CA TRP A 148 2.80 2.62 4.52
C TRP A 148 2.49 1.19 4.90
N TRP A 149 3.21 0.26 4.28
CA TRP A 149 3.23 -1.15 4.64
C TRP A 149 4.61 -1.50 5.19
N CYS A 150 4.66 -2.02 6.41
CA CYS A 150 5.90 -2.37 7.09
C CYS A 150 5.97 -3.87 7.39
N ASN A 151 7.12 -4.47 7.13
CA ASN A 151 7.44 -5.84 7.47
C ASN A 151 8.24 -5.88 8.77
N ASP A 152 7.73 -6.60 9.77
CA ASP A 152 8.41 -6.80 11.06
C ASP A 152 9.01 -8.21 11.20
N ASP A 153 8.79 -9.10 10.24
CA ASP A 153 9.44 -10.40 10.19
C ASP A 153 10.89 -10.28 9.72
N SER A 154 11.75 -11.21 10.19
CA SER A 154 13.16 -11.29 9.77
C SER A 154 13.37 -11.76 8.32
N GLY A 155 12.32 -12.21 7.64
CA GLY A 155 12.36 -12.68 6.26
C GLY A 155 11.52 -11.79 5.32
N PRO A 156 11.68 -11.93 3.99
CA PRO A 156 10.80 -11.27 3.03
C PRO A 156 9.34 -11.68 3.26
N LYS A 157 8.40 -10.78 3.00
CA LYS A 157 6.96 -11.06 3.15
C LYS A 157 6.25 -10.84 1.82
N SER A 158 5.31 -11.74 1.53
CA SER A 158 4.37 -11.60 0.43
C SER A 158 2.95 -11.65 0.98
N LEU A 159 2.08 -10.76 0.51
CA LEU A 159 0.63 -10.84 0.78
C LEU A 159 -0.09 -11.28 -0.50
N ASN A 160 -1.33 -11.74 -0.38
CA ASN A 160 -2.09 -12.20 -1.54
C ASN A 160 -2.58 -11.02 -2.40
N SER A 161 -2.79 -9.86 -1.77
CA SER A 161 -3.23 -8.65 -2.46
C SER A 161 -2.91 -7.39 -1.67
N PHE A 162 -2.75 -6.26 -2.38
CA PHE A 162 -2.75 -4.92 -1.78
C PHE A 162 -4.05 -4.59 -1.03
N THR A 163 -5.14 -5.32 -1.29
CA THR A 163 -6.38 -5.24 -0.51
C THR A 163 -6.14 -5.51 0.98
N GLU A 164 -5.19 -6.36 1.35
CA GLU A 164 -4.86 -6.64 2.75
C GLU A 164 -4.30 -5.39 3.45
N ILE A 165 -3.43 -4.66 2.77
CA ILE A 165 -2.85 -3.39 3.24
C ILE A 165 -3.94 -2.31 3.32
N ALA A 166 -4.80 -2.26 2.31
CA ALA A 166 -5.94 -1.34 2.24
C ALA A 166 -6.89 -1.52 3.44
N ARG A 167 -7.20 -2.77 3.81
CA ARG A 167 -8.02 -3.10 4.99
C ARG A 167 -7.38 -2.63 6.30
N GLY A 168 -6.05 -2.69 6.42
CA GLY A 168 -5.33 -2.15 7.57
C GLY A 168 -5.46 -0.63 7.66
N ALA A 169 -5.23 0.08 6.55
CA ALA A 169 -5.41 1.53 6.49
C ALA A 169 -6.86 1.94 6.79
N ASN A 170 -7.82 1.17 6.30
CA ASN A 170 -9.23 1.37 6.58
C ASN A 170 -9.57 1.16 8.07
N CYS A 171 -8.99 0.14 8.71
CA CYS A 171 -9.16 -0.07 10.15
C CYS A 171 -8.69 1.16 10.95
N ILE A 172 -7.59 1.81 10.53
CA ILE A 172 -7.11 3.06 11.14
C ILE A 172 -8.13 4.19 10.94
N LEU A 173 -8.66 4.37 9.73
CA LEU A 173 -9.69 5.39 9.48
C LEU A 173 -10.94 5.18 10.34
N ASP A 174 -11.38 3.93 10.52
CA ASP A 174 -12.58 3.59 11.28
C ASP A 174 -12.41 3.74 12.80
N SER A 175 -11.20 3.49 13.29
CA SER A 175 -10.96 3.27 14.73
C SER A 175 -10.19 4.39 15.40
N CYS A 176 -9.35 5.12 14.67
CA CYS A 176 -8.56 6.22 15.23
C CYS A 176 -9.35 7.55 15.22
N PRO A 177 -9.12 8.44 16.20
CA PRO A 177 -9.83 9.72 16.27
C PRO A 177 -9.60 10.59 15.02
N HIS A 178 -10.67 11.21 14.53
CA HIS A 178 -10.59 12.20 13.46
C HIS A 178 -10.38 13.58 14.06
N ILE A 179 -9.25 14.19 13.73
CA ILE A 179 -8.88 15.54 14.15
C ILE A 179 -9.48 16.52 13.13
N PRO A 180 -10.38 17.43 13.54
CA PRO A 180 -10.88 18.46 12.65
C PRO A 180 -9.76 19.38 12.17
N GLY A 181 -9.77 19.73 10.88
CA GLY A 181 -8.89 20.76 10.33
C GLY A 181 -9.59 21.56 9.25
N GLY A 182 -9.48 22.90 9.30
CA GLY A 182 -9.98 23.81 8.27
C GLY A 182 -11.39 23.49 7.74
N GLN A 183 -11.62 23.79 6.46
CA GLN A 183 -12.91 23.63 5.76
C GLN A 183 -13.34 22.15 5.66
N HIS A 184 -14.01 21.62 6.69
CA HIS A 184 -14.60 20.27 6.71
C HIS A 184 -13.62 19.12 6.42
N ARG A 185 -12.32 19.32 6.69
CA ARG A 185 -11.32 18.26 6.54
C ARG A 185 -11.12 17.55 7.85
N PHE A 186 -10.94 16.25 7.77
CA PHE A 186 -10.55 15.42 8.90
C PHE A 186 -9.17 14.88 8.66
N TYR A 187 -8.41 14.78 9.74
CA TYR A 187 -7.06 14.27 9.75
C TYR A 187 -6.96 13.12 10.73
N THR A 188 -6.17 12.10 10.39
CA THR A 188 -5.91 10.98 11.29
C THR A 188 -4.50 10.48 11.12
N TRP A 189 -4.01 9.81 12.14
CA TRP A 189 -2.82 8.98 12.06
C TRP A 189 -3.07 7.71 12.84
N GLY A 190 -2.31 6.67 12.52
CA GLY A 190 -2.34 5.45 13.30
C GLY A 190 -1.39 4.41 12.76
N GLN A 191 -1.20 3.38 13.56
CA GLN A 191 -0.47 2.19 13.19
C GLN A 191 -1.25 0.96 13.65
N VAL A 192 -1.58 0.06 12.73
CA VAL A 192 -2.26 -1.20 13.02
C VAL A 192 -1.33 -2.37 12.72
N PHE A 193 -1.15 -3.25 13.69
CA PHE A 193 -0.30 -4.42 13.60
C PHE A 193 -1.13 -5.65 13.30
N HIS A 194 -0.65 -6.44 12.34
CA HIS A 194 -1.19 -7.74 11.99
C HIS A 194 -0.57 -8.85 12.89
N PRO A 195 -1.30 -9.93 13.20
CA PRO A 195 -0.76 -11.10 13.90
C PRO A 195 0.49 -11.70 13.24
N ASP A 196 0.54 -11.67 11.91
CA ASP A 196 1.64 -12.23 11.11
C ASP A 196 2.83 -11.26 10.96
N ASN A 197 3.14 -10.47 11.98
CA ASN A 197 4.34 -9.62 12.06
C ASN A 197 4.56 -8.67 10.86
N TRP A 198 3.52 -7.93 10.51
CA TRP A 198 3.60 -6.76 9.64
C TRP A 198 2.59 -5.72 10.10
N ASN A 199 2.71 -4.48 9.63
CA ASN A 199 1.82 -3.41 10.06
C ASN A 199 1.55 -2.40 8.94
N VAL A 200 0.49 -1.62 9.14
CA VAL A 200 0.12 -0.48 8.27
C VAL A 200 0.21 0.80 9.09
N ILE A 201 0.79 1.84 8.49
CA ILE A 201 0.87 3.18 9.09
C ILE A 201 0.15 4.18 8.18
N VAL A 202 -0.69 5.03 8.78
CA VAL A 202 -1.27 6.22 8.16
C VAL A 202 -0.69 7.44 8.86
N ARG A 203 -0.07 8.34 8.09
CA ARG A 203 0.50 9.61 8.58
C ARG A 203 0.76 10.59 7.43
N GLU A 204 1.01 11.84 7.77
CA GLU A 204 1.55 12.82 6.83
C GLU A 204 2.96 12.40 6.38
N ASP A 205 3.21 12.51 5.09
CA ASP A 205 4.54 12.36 4.48
C ASP A 205 4.72 13.42 3.38
N LYS A 206 5.69 14.32 3.55
CA LYS A 206 5.96 15.42 2.62
C LYS A 206 7.08 15.11 1.63
N HIS A 207 7.75 13.97 1.76
CA HIS A 207 8.93 13.66 0.95
C HIS A 207 8.52 12.99 -0.36
N ASN A 208 8.57 13.72 -1.48
CA ASN A 208 8.19 13.20 -2.80
C ASN A 208 6.77 12.62 -2.82
N CYS A 209 5.87 13.33 -2.15
CA CYS A 209 4.42 13.24 -2.18
C CYS A 209 3.90 14.65 -2.55
#